data_AF-A0A9D4A4X2-F1
#
_entry.id   AF-A0A9D4A4X2-F1
#
_cell.length_a   1.000
_cell.length_b   1.000
_cell.length_c   1.000
_cell.angle_alpha   90.00
_cell.angle_beta   90.00
_cell.angle_gamma   90.00
#
_symmetry.space_group_name_H-M   'P 1'
#
loop_
_entity.id
_entity.type
_entity.pdbx_description
1 polymer ?
#
loop_
_entity_poly.entity_id
_entity_poly.type
_entity_poly.pdbx_seq_one_letter_code
_entity_poly.pdbx_strand_id
1 'polypeptide(L)'
;MAHDSIQLPCGGDGACMRCKVTPPTEETLTCSICVAPWHVGCLASKPKTLASTLQWHCPDCSGDPLLPPSIATDGSSSELFVAIKAIEAGTSEWES
;
A
#
# COMPACT_ATOMS: atom_id res chain seq x y z
N MET A 1 -12.97 -9.33 25.79
CA MET A 1 -11.82 -9.61 24.89
C MET A 1 -11.86 -8.52 23.85
N ALA A 2 -11.03 -7.48 24.01
CA ALA A 2 -10.93 -6.41 23.03
C ALA A 2 -10.31 -7.05 21.78
N HIS A 3 -11.09 -7.13 20.71
CA HIS A 3 -10.50 -7.21 19.38
C HIS A 3 -9.77 -5.88 19.25
N ASP A 4 -8.48 -5.87 19.56
CA ASP A 4 -7.58 -4.87 19.02
C ASP A 4 -7.76 -5.03 17.51
N SER A 5 -8.61 -4.17 16.95
CA SER A 5 -8.78 -4.03 15.51
C SER A 5 -7.44 -3.49 15.06
N ILE A 6 -6.46 -4.39 14.92
CA ILE A 6 -5.14 -4.08 14.39
C ILE A 6 -5.47 -3.32 13.12
N GLN A 7 -5.24 -2.00 13.16
CA GLN A 7 -5.46 -1.15 12.01
C GLN A 7 -4.30 -1.44 11.08
N LEU A 8 -4.33 -2.63 10.48
CA LEU A 8 -3.40 -3.00 9.44
C LEU A 8 -3.59 -1.96 8.34
N PRO A 9 -2.49 -1.44 7.78
CA PRO A 9 -2.52 -0.40 6.74
C PRO A 9 -3.36 -0.83 5.52
N CYS A 10 -3.63 -2.13 5.40
CA CYS A 10 -4.54 -2.72 4.45
C CYS A 10 -5.95 -2.92 5.03
N GLY A 11 -6.87 -2.03 4.66
CA GLY A 11 -8.28 -2.09 5.06
C GLY A 11 -8.98 -3.39 4.64
N GLY A 12 -9.58 -4.07 5.62
CA GLY A 12 -10.31 -5.34 5.47
C GLY A 12 -11.75 -5.19 5.00
N ASP A 13 -12.06 -4.20 4.15
CA ASP A 13 -13.44 -3.90 3.72
C ASP A 13 -14.01 -4.93 2.71
N GLY A 14 -13.29 -6.03 2.45
CA GLY A 14 -13.65 -7.01 1.43
C GLY A 14 -13.46 -6.53 -0.01
N ALA A 15 -13.06 -5.26 -0.21
CA ALA A 15 -12.79 -4.67 -1.52
C ALA A 15 -11.32 -4.79 -1.92
N CYS A 16 -11.06 -4.92 -3.23
CA CYS A 16 -9.72 -4.95 -3.79
C CYS A 16 -8.95 -3.70 -3.34
N MET A 17 -7.81 -3.88 -2.69
CA MET A 17 -7.04 -2.74 -2.18
C MET A 17 -6.57 -1.77 -3.26
N ARG A 18 -6.42 -2.24 -4.51
CA ARG A 18 -5.95 -1.44 -5.64
C ARG A 18 -7.05 -0.57 -6.26
N CYS A 19 -8.15 -1.18 -6.69
CA CYS A 19 -9.22 -0.49 -7.42
C CYS A 19 -10.43 -0.15 -6.54
N LYS A 20 -10.43 -0.58 -5.27
CA LYS A 20 -11.53 -0.39 -4.30
C LYS A 20 -12.86 -1.00 -4.74
N VAL A 21 -12.83 -2.00 -5.63
CA VAL A 21 -13.99 -2.77 -6.07
C VAL A 21 -13.94 -4.16 -5.45
N THR A 22 -15.09 -4.66 -4.98
CA THR A 22 -15.22 -6.03 -4.47
C THR A 22 -14.90 -7.05 -5.56
N PRO A 23 -13.88 -7.90 -5.36
CA PRO A 23 -13.50 -8.87 -6.36
C PRO A 23 -14.44 -10.08 -6.40
N PRO A 24 -14.66 -10.68 -7.59
CA PRO A 24 -15.35 -11.96 -7.69
C PRO A 24 -14.49 -13.07 -7.08
N THR A 25 -15.12 -14.05 -6.42
CA THR A 25 -14.44 -15.10 -5.66
C THR A 25 -13.39 -15.86 -6.48
N GLU A 26 -13.62 -16.02 -7.79
CA GLU A 26 -12.77 -16.79 -8.70
C GLU A 26 -11.47 -16.05 -9.09
N GLU A 27 -11.45 -14.72 -9.02
CA GLU A 27 -10.29 -13.89 -9.37
C GLU A 27 -9.74 -13.12 -8.15
N THR A 28 -10.02 -13.62 -6.94
CA THR A 28 -9.56 -13.00 -5.69
C THR A 28 -8.32 -13.71 -5.14
N LEU A 29 -7.30 -12.92 -4.82
CA LEU A 29 -6.15 -13.33 -4.01
C LEU A 29 -6.17 -12.61 -2.67
N THR A 30 -5.92 -13.36 -1.60
CA THR A 30 -5.93 -12.85 -0.24
C THR A 30 -4.50 -12.80 0.28
N CYS A 31 -4.08 -11.65 0.79
CA CYS A 31 -2.77 -11.53 1.42
C CYS A 31 -2.68 -12.43 2.66
N SER A 32 -1.64 -13.25 2.79
CA SER A 32 -1.44 -14.12 3.96
C SER A 32 -1.12 -13.35 5.25
N ILE A 33 -0.65 -12.10 5.14
CA ILE A 33 -0.28 -11.26 6.29
C ILE A 33 -1.48 -10.44 6.76
N CYS A 34 -2.08 -9.68 5.85
CA CYS A 34 -3.12 -8.73 6.23
C CYS A 34 -4.51 -9.04 5.72
N VAL A 35 -4.71 -10.24 5.17
CA VAL A 35 -6.00 -10.78 4.76
C VAL A 35 -6.81 -9.92 3.79
N ALA A 36 -6.20 -8.87 3.25
CA ALA A 36 -6.86 -7.98 2.31
C ALA A 36 -7.01 -8.67 0.93
N PRO A 37 -8.18 -8.50 0.28
CA PRO A 37 -8.44 -9.10 -1.02
C PRO A 37 -7.87 -8.24 -2.15
N TRP A 38 -7.43 -8.89 -3.21
CA TRP A 38 -6.86 -8.30 -4.41
C TRP A 38 -7.37 -9.05 -5.64
N HIS A 39 -7.68 -8.33 -6.72
CA HIS A 39 -7.90 -8.98 -8.00
C HIS A 39 -6.58 -9.52 -8.57
N VAL A 40 -6.59 -10.73 -9.14
CA VAL A 40 -5.47 -11.26 -9.93
C VAL A 40 -5.09 -10.31 -11.07
N GLY A 41 -6.09 -9.65 -11.69
CA GLY A 41 -5.88 -8.65 -12.75
C GLY A 41 -5.30 -7.31 -12.28
N CYS A 42 -5.40 -6.98 -10.98
CA CYS A 42 -4.82 -5.76 -10.42
C CYS A 42 -3.35 -5.91 -10.01
N LEU A 43 -2.81 -7.14 -10.08
CA LEU A 43 -1.43 -7.43 -9.76
C LEU A 43 -0.54 -7.19 -10.98
N ALA A 44 0.58 -6.51 -10.77
CA ALA A 44 1.63 -6.35 -11.79
C ALA A 44 2.27 -7.72 -12.12
N SER A 45 2.49 -8.53 -11.09
CA SER A 45 3.07 -9.87 -11.19
C SER A 45 2.10 -10.90 -10.65
N LYS A 46 1.61 -11.77 -11.53
CA LYS A 46 0.69 -12.86 -11.14
C LYS A 46 1.48 -14.01 -10.52
N PRO A 47 1.01 -14.61 -9.41
CA PRO A 47 1.60 -15.84 -8.90
C PRO A 47 1.50 -16.94 -9.96
N LYS A 48 2.62 -17.61 -10.23
CA LYS A 48 2.71 -18.63 -11.29
C LYS A 48 2.13 -19.99 -10.88
N THR A 49 1.94 -20.21 -9.58
CA THR A 49 1.50 -21.49 -9.03
C THR A 49 0.44 -21.28 -7.96
N LEU A 50 -0.43 -22.27 -7.78
CA LEU A 50 -1.44 -22.29 -6.71
C LEU A 50 -0.78 -22.30 -5.32
N ALA A 51 0.37 -22.95 -5.15
CA ALA A 51 1.11 -22.85 -3.89
C ALA A 51 1.54 -21.41 -3.58
N SER A 52 1.95 -20.66 -4.60
CA SER A 52 2.30 -19.24 -4.47
C SER A 52 1.09 -18.34 -4.18
N THR A 53 -0.14 -18.76 -4.47
CA THR A 53 -1.34 -17.97 -4.11
C THR A 53 -1.67 -18.07 -2.63
N LEU A 54 -1.42 -19.23 -2.00
CA LEU A 54 -1.67 -19.47 -0.57
C LEU A 54 -0.70 -18.70 0.33
N GLN A 55 0.56 -18.56 -0.09
CA GLN A 55 1.60 -17.82 0.65
C GLN A 55 1.87 -16.45 0.03
N TRP A 56 0.89 -15.93 -0.70
CA TRP A 56 1.04 -14.66 -1.41
C TRP A 56 1.00 -13.48 -0.44
N HIS A 57 1.97 -12.59 -0.58
CA HIS A 57 1.99 -11.31 0.10
C HIS A 57 1.55 -10.21 -0.85
N CYS A 58 0.63 -9.36 -0.40
CA CYS A 58 0.31 -8.17 -1.16
C CYS A 58 1.55 -7.27 -1.25
N PRO A 59 1.66 -6.47 -2.31
CA PRO A 59 2.83 -5.64 -2.54
C PRO A 59 3.01 -4.55 -1.45
N ASP A 60 1.94 -4.17 -0.76
CA ASP A 60 1.99 -3.34 0.44
C ASP A 60 2.73 -4.04 1.60
N CYS A 61 2.46 -5.34 1.84
CA CYS A 61 3.14 -6.13 2.88
C CYS A 61 4.52 -6.65 2.47
N SER A 62 4.76 -6.87 1.17
CA SER A 62 6.06 -7.33 0.67
C SER A 62 7.07 -6.19 0.49
N GLY A 63 6.63 -4.93 0.57
CA GLY A 63 7.44 -3.76 0.25
C GLY A 63 7.83 -3.67 -1.24
N ASP A 64 7.13 -4.41 -2.10
CA ASP A 64 7.34 -4.31 -3.54
C ASP A 64 6.65 -3.03 -4.03
N PRO A 65 7.38 -2.07 -4.62
CA PRO A 65 6.79 -0.82 -5.06
C PRO A 65 5.73 -1.13 -6.11
N LEU A 66 4.47 -1.05 -5.71
CA LEU A 66 3.35 -1.06 -6.63
C LEU A 66 3.60 0.01 -7.67
N LEU A 67 3.87 -0.41 -8.91
CA LEU A 67 3.79 0.50 -10.04
C LEU A 67 2.43 1.20 -9.93
N PRO A 68 2.38 2.55 -9.82
CA PRO A 68 1.12 3.25 -9.64
C PRO A 68 0.16 2.79 -10.74
N PRO A 69 -1.15 2.65 -10.45
CA PRO A 69 -2.08 2.48 -11.57
C PRO A 69 -1.84 3.73 -12.43
N SER A 70 -1.64 3.59 -13.74
CA SER A 70 -1.29 4.70 -14.62
C SER A 70 -2.32 5.84 -14.53
N ILE A 71 -2.18 6.66 -13.50
CA ILE A 71 -2.76 7.97 -13.36
C ILE A 71 -1.58 8.83 -13.76
N ALA A 72 -1.71 9.49 -14.90
CA ALA A 72 -0.82 10.57 -15.26
C ALA A 72 -0.88 11.61 -14.13
N THR A 73 0.01 11.52 -13.16
CA THR A 73 0.26 12.57 -12.19
C THR A 73 1.70 13.00 -12.39
N ASP A 74 1.76 14.08 -13.16
CA ASP A 74 2.84 15.03 -13.33
C ASP A 74 3.60 15.29 -12.04
N GLY A 75 4.92 15.40 -12.16
CA GLY A 75 5.86 15.32 -11.06
C GLY A 75 5.75 16.45 -10.05
N SER A 76 5.62 16.11 -8.77
CA SER A 76 6.02 17.00 -7.67
C SER A 76 6.36 16.19 -6.42
N SER A 77 7.48 15.47 -6.46
CA SER A 77 8.08 14.85 -5.25
C SER A 77 9.38 15.55 -4.84
N SER A 78 9.94 16.42 -5.68
CA SER A 78 11.16 17.16 -5.40
C SER A 78 10.96 18.39 -4.50
N GLU A 79 9.79 19.04 -4.52
CA GLU A 79 9.54 20.24 -3.70
C GLU A 79 9.43 19.94 -2.19
N LEU A 80 8.91 18.76 -1.83
CA LEU A 80 8.70 18.39 -0.42
C LEU A 80 10.04 18.22 0.33
N PHE A 81 11.06 17.66 -0.33
CA PHE A 81 12.39 17.51 0.24
C PHE A 81 13.12 18.85 0.42
N VAL A 82 12.84 19.85 -0.43
CA VAL A 82 13.41 21.21 -0.30
C VAL A 82 12.79 21.93 0.90
N ALA A 83 11.48 21.79 1.12
CA ALA A 83 10.80 22.42 2.25
C ALA A 83 11.25 21.85 3.60
N ILE A 84 11.45 20.53 3.73
CA ILE A 84 11.89 19.90 4.98
C ILE A 84 13.30 20.36 5.36
N LYS A 85 14.20 20.51 4.37
CA LYS A 85 15.58 20.94 4.61
C LYS A 85 15.71 22.40 5.06
N ALA A 86 14.70 23.22 4.84
CA ALA A 86 14.67 24.61 5.32
C ALA A 86 14.32 24.72 6.81
N ILE A 87 13.73 23.68 7.42
CA ILE A 87 13.30 23.69 8.82
C ILE A 87 14.46 23.31 9.77
N GLU A 88 15.40 22.49 9.33
CA GLU A 88 16.55 22.04 10.14
C GLU A 88 17.69 23.08 10.22
N ALA A 89 17.62 24.17 9.45
CA ALA A 89 18.53 25.30 9.56
C ALA A 89 18.05 26.30 10.63
N GLY A 90 18.01 25.86 11.88
CA GLY A 90 17.76 26.74 13.02
C GLY A 90 18.98 27.60 13.35
N THR A 91 18.78 28.91 13.52
CA THR A 91 19.65 29.74 14.38
C THR A 91 18.77 30.57 15.30
N SER A 92 18.44 29.97 16.46
CA SER A 92 18.65 30.56 17.79
C SER A 92 18.54 32.09 17.95
N GLU A 93 17.34 32.65 18.17
CA GLU A 93 17.14 33.94 18.86
C GLU A 93 15.75 34.00 19.50
N TRP A 94 15.57 33.33 20.64
CA TRP A 94 14.55 33.71 21.62
C TRP A 94 15.26 33.89 22.96
N GLU A 95 16.14 34.89 23.02
CA GLU A 95 16.61 35.47 24.28
C GLU A 95 16.06 36.89 24.43
N SER A 96 15.61 37.17 25.66
CA SER A 96 15.13 38.44 26.25
C SER A 96 13.66 38.80 26.10
#